data_AF-A0A937NMN2-F1
#
_entry.id   AF-A0A937NMN2-F1
#
_cell.length_a   1.000
_cell.length_b   1.000
_cell.length_c   1.000
_cell.angle_alpha   90.00
_cell.angle_beta   90.00
_cell.angle_gamma   90.00
#
_symmetry.space_group_name_H-M   'P 1'
#
loop_
_entity.id
_entity.type
_entity.pdbx_description
1 polymer ?
#
loop_
_entity_poly.entity_id
_entity_poly.type
_entity_poly.pdbx_seq_one_letter_code
_entity_poly.pdbx_strand_id
1 'polypeptide(L)'
;MVSEDLLEILRCPYCVSGETRKPGPDPGRLELVHDCWLVCQESDCGRKYPIRDDIPVMLIEEGDKWITVAVEDLPVPPPAE
;
A
#
# COMPACT_ATOMS: atom_id res chain seq x y z
N MET A 1 2.97 0.66 -16.37
CA MET A 1 3.09 -0.70 -15.80
C MET A 1 4.35 -0.77 -14.95
N VAL A 2 4.17 -0.81 -13.63
CA VAL A 2 5.24 -0.94 -12.65
C VAL A 2 5.85 -2.35 -12.77
N SER A 3 7.18 -2.50 -12.75
CA SER A 3 7.83 -3.81 -12.89
C SER A 3 7.64 -4.69 -11.66
N GLU A 4 7.45 -6.00 -11.85
CA GLU A 4 7.28 -6.99 -10.76
C GLU A 4 8.44 -6.94 -9.76
N ASP A 5 9.68 -6.84 -10.24
CA ASP A 5 10.87 -6.72 -9.39
C ASP A 5 10.84 -5.49 -8.45
N LEU A 6 10.22 -4.38 -8.91
CA LEU A 6 10.09 -3.17 -8.09
C LEU A 6 9.03 -3.38 -7.01
N LEU A 7 7.91 -4.00 -7.35
CA LEU A 7 6.85 -4.36 -6.39
C LEU A 7 7.37 -5.30 -5.30
N GLU A 8 8.25 -6.24 -5.66
CA GLU A 8 8.88 -7.15 -4.69
C GLU A 8 9.77 -6.44 -3.67
N ILE A 9 10.30 -5.25 -4.00
CA ILE A 9 11.13 -4.43 -3.10
C ILE A 9 10.28 -3.45 -2.30
N LEU A 10 9.14 -2.98 -2.83
CA LEU A 10 8.31 -1.99 -2.16
C LEU A 10 7.70 -2.53 -0.86
N ARG A 11 7.81 -1.72 0.20
CA ARG A 11 7.21 -2.02 1.50
C ARG A 11 6.38 -0.85 2.00
N CYS A 12 5.37 -1.16 2.81
CA CYS A 12 4.53 -0.21 3.50
C CYS A 12 5.39 0.71 4.38
N PRO A 13 5.41 2.03 4.13
CA PRO A 13 6.29 2.96 4.83
C PRO A 13 6.00 3.01 6.33
N TYR A 14 4.74 2.78 6.74
CA TYR A 14 4.36 2.72 8.15
C TYR A 14 4.94 1.49 8.85
N CYS A 15 4.93 0.33 8.20
CA CYS A 15 5.33 -0.95 8.79
C CYS A 15 6.84 -1.21 8.79
N VAL A 16 7.64 -0.40 8.09
CA VAL A 16 9.11 -0.56 8.03
C VAL A 16 9.88 0.56 8.72
N SER A 17 9.20 1.59 9.21
CA SER A 17 9.83 2.80 9.75
C SER A 17 9.62 2.95 11.26
N GLY A 18 10.62 3.48 11.95
CA GLY A 18 10.52 3.96 13.34
C GLY A 18 9.96 2.94 14.34
N GLU A 19 9.13 3.44 15.26
CA GLU A 19 8.49 2.67 16.33
C GLU A 19 7.33 1.80 15.83
N THR A 20 6.81 2.08 14.63
CA THR A 20 5.68 1.35 14.02
C THR A 20 6.13 0.13 13.19
N ARG A 21 7.45 -0.11 13.15
CA ARG A 21 8.04 -1.24 12.43
C ARG A 21 7.49 -2.57 12.93
N LYS A 22 6.99 -3.40 12.01
CA LYS A 22 6.52 -4.75 12.32
C LYS A 22 7.70 -5.71 12.53
N PRO A 23 7.55 -6.70 13.44
CA PRO A 23 8.59 -7.68 13.68
C PRO A 23 8.77 -8.61 12.48
N GLY A 24 9.95 -9.24 12.37
CA GLY A 24 10.26 -10.21 11.33
C GLY A 24 11.32 -9.72 10.32
N PRO A 25 11.76 -10.62 9.43
CA PRO A 25 12.84 -10.34 8.49
C PRO A 25 12.41 -9.44 7.32
N ASP A 26 11.12 -9.43 6.98
CA ASP A 26 10.60 -8.72 5.80
C ASP A 26 9.17 -8.16 6.04
N PRO A 27 9.03 -7.18 6.94
CA PRO A 27 7.74 -6.60 7.30
C PRO A 27 7.21 -5.63 6.22
N GLY A 28 5.89 -5.42 6.21
CA GLY A 28 5.24 -4.41 5.40
C GLY A 28 5.10 -4.80 3.93
N ARG A 29 4.97 -6.10 3.62
CA ARG A 29 4.74 -6.55 2.23
C ARG A 29 3.50 -5.90 1.64
N LEU A 30 3.60 -5.50 0.38
CA LEU A 30 2.54 -4.89 -0.40
C LEU A 30 2.08 -5.84 -1.49
N GLU A 31 0.80 -5.85 -1.79
CA GLU A 31 0.19 -6.55 -2.92
C GLU A 31 -0.41 -5.52 -3.88
N LEU A 32 -0.16 -5.70 -5.17
CA LEU A 32 -0.80 -4.90 -6.21
C LEU A 32 -2.21 -5.42 -6.45
N VAL A 33 -3.22 -4.58 -6.24
CA VAL A 33 -4.64 -4.88 -6.43
C VAL A 33 -5.20 -3.94 -7.49
N HIS A 34 -6.03 -4.47 -8.38
CA HIS A 34 -6.71 -3.72 -9.47
C HIS A 34 -5.75 -2.91 -10.35
N ASP A 35 -4.47 -3.29 -10.41
CA ASP A 35 -3.38 -2.60 -11.12
C ASP A 35 -3.16 -1.13 -10.70
N CYS A 36 -3.80 -0.66 -9.63
CA CYS A 36 -3.75 0.76 -9.22
C CYS A 36 -3.73 0.98 -7.69
N TRP A 37 -3.60 -0.10 -6.90
CA TRP A 37 -3.53 -0.02 -5.44
C TRP A 37 -2.44 -0.92 -4.89
N LEU A 38 -1.70 -0.42 -3.90
CA LEU A 38 -0.77 -1.22 -3.09
C LEU A 38 -1.36 -1.45 -1.71
N VAL A 39 -1.69 -2.69 -1.40
CA VAL A 39 -2.34 -3.08 -0.13
C VAL A 39 -1.33 -3.73 0.80
N CYS A 40 -1.23 -3.21 2.02
CA CYS A 40 -0.38 -3.77 3.06
C CYS A 40 -0.95 -5.09 3.60
N GLN A 41 -0.13 -6.13 3.62
CA GLN A 41 -0.50 -7.49 4.04
C GLN A 41 -0.33 -7.73 5.55
N GLU A 42 0.19 -6.74 6.29
CA GLU A 42 0.30 -6.82 7.74
C GLU A 42 -1.09 -6.80 8.39
N SER A 43 -1.41 -7.81 9.20
CA SER A 43 -2.75 -8.06 9.72
C SER A 43 -3.32 -6.93 10.58
N ASP A 44 -2.46 -6.07 11.12
CA ASP A 44 -2.81 -4.93 11.97
C ASP A 44 -2.50 -3.56 11.33
N CYS A 45 -2.23 -3.51 10.02
CA CYS A 45 -2.02 -2.27 9.28
C CYS A 45 -3.17 -1.95 8.31
N GLY A 46 -3.46 -2.85 7.35
CA GLY A 46 -4.58 -2.71 6.41
C GLY A 46 -4.57 -1.46 5.50
N ARG A 47 -3.50 -0.67 5.50
CA ARG A 47 -3.34 0.54 4.66
C ARG A 47 -3.33 0.19 3.18
N LYS A 48 -3.92 1.06 2.37
CA LYS A 48 -4.04 0.88 0.91
C LYS A 48 -3.59 2.17 0.23
N TYR A 49 -2.52 2.09 -0.52
CA TYR A 49 -1.88 3.25 -1.16
C TYR A 49 -2.27 3.30 -2.64
N PRO A 50 -2.84 4.41 -3.13
CA PRO A 50 -3.21 4.53 -4.53
C PRO A 50 -1.97 4.72 -5.41
N ILE A 51 -2.03 4.21 -6.64
CA ILE A 51 -1.09 4.52 -7.71
C ILE A 51 -1.78 5.55 -8.60
N ARG A 52 -1.23 6.76 -8.68
CA ARG A 52 -1.76 7.87 -9.49
C ARG A 52 -0.72 8.23 -10.54
N ASP A 53 -1.12 8.32 -11.81
CA ASP A 53 -0.22 8.62 -12.93
C ASP A 53 1.02 7.70 -12.98
N ASP A 54 0.82 6.39 -12.77
CA ASP A 54 1.88 5.37 -12.63
C ASP A 54 2.86 5.60 -11.44
N ILE A 55 2.56 6.54 -10.54
CA ILE A 55 3.37 6.86 -9.35
C ILE A 55 2.67 6.35 -8.08
N PRO A 56 3.28 5.41 -7.33
CA PRO A 56 2.78 4.99 -6.02
C PRO A 56 2.78 6.15 -5.00
N VAL A 57 1.60 6.49 -4.47
CA VAL A 57 1.46 7.52 -3.43
C VAL A 57 1.70 6.90 -2.06
N MET A 58 2.98 6.75 -1.70
CA MET A 58 3.43 6.10 -0.46
C MET A 58 3.39 7.05 0.76
N LEU A 59 2.34 7.86 0.88
CA LEU A 59 2.09 8.72 2.04
C LEU A 59 1.22 7.99 3.06
N ILE A 60 1.61 8.01 4.34
CA ILE A 60 0.88 7.32 5.42
C ILE A 60 -0.57 7.85 5.51
N GLU A 61 -0.75 9.16 5.44
CA GLU A 61 -2.05 9.82 5.49
C GLU A 61 -2.97 9.40 4.34
N GLU A 62 -2.42 9.21 3.14
CA GLU A 62 -3.17 8.70 1.99
C GLU A 62 -3.58 7.24 2.21
N GLY A 63 -2.68 6.41 2.76
CA GLY A 63 -2.99 5.02 3.09
C GLY A 63 -4.05 4.86 4.19
N ASP A 64 -4.09 5.79 5.14
CA ASP A 64 -5.03 5.79 6.28
C ASP A 64 -6.49 5.96 5.82
N LYS A 65 -6.74 6.77 4.77
CA LYS A 65 -8.07 7.02 4.22
C LYS A 65 -8.80 5.74 3.79
N TRP A 66 -8.05 4.70 3.45
CA TRP A 66 -8.58 3.46 2.84
C TRP A 66 -8.51 2.24 3.77
N ILE A 67 -8.06 2.39 5.02
CA ILE A 67 -7.92 1.24 5.95
C ILE A 67 -9.25 0.49 6.11
N THR A 68 -10.36 1.21 6.22
CA THR A 68 -11.70 0.65 6.47
C THR A 68 -12.45 0.22 5.21
N VAL A 69 -11.96 0.58 4.02
CA VAL A 69 -12.55 0.21 2.74
C VAL A 69 -12.11 -1.22 2.42
N ALA A 70 -13.06 -2.09 2.05
CA ALA A 70 -12.75 -3.45 1.62
C ALA A 70 -11.96 -3.41 0.30
N VAL A 71 -11.13 -4.43 0.03
CA VAL A 71 -10.26 -4.43 -1.15
C VAL A 71 -11.08 -4.50 -2.44
N GLU A 72 -12.20 -5.21 -2.40
CA GLU A 72 -13.21 -5.33 -3.43
C GLU A 72 -13.96 -4.01 -3.72
N ASP A 73 -14.03 -3.09 -2.76
CA ASP A 73 -14.76 -1.82 -2.86
C ASP A 73 -13.84 -0.64 -3.23
N LEU A 74 -12.55 -0.89 -3.47
CA LEU A 74 -11.60 0.14 -3.87
C LEU A 74 -11.98 0.73 -5.24
N PRO A 75 -12.03 2.07 -5.38
CA PRO A 75 -12.38 2.69 -6.65
C PRO A 75 -11.27 2.54 -7.69
N VAL A 76 -11.67 2.36 -8.94
CA VAL A 76 -10.80 2.23 -10.12
C VAL A 76 -11.28 3.21 -11.20
N PRO A 77 -10.51 4.25 -11.57
CA PRO A 77 -9.20 4.60 -11.03
C PRO A 77 -9.29 5.15 -9.59
N PRO A 78 -8.18 5.15 -8.83
CA PRO A 78 -8.13 5.80 -7.53
C PRO A 78 -8.48 7.29 -7.63
N PRO A 79 -9.12 7.90 -6.61
CA PRO A 79 -9.47 9.30 -6.65
C PRO A 79 -8.20 10.14 -6.58
N ALA A 80 -8.14 11.22 -7.36
CA ALA A 80 -7.00 12.13 -7.37
C ALA A 80 -6.91 13.01 -6.10
N GLU A 81 -8.07 13.27 -5.45
CA GLU A 81 -8.31 14.30 -4.42
C GLU A 81 -7.63 15.66 -4.65
#